data_AF-A0A0P8CA52-F1
#
_entry.id   AF-A0A0P8CA52-F1
#
_cell.length_a   1.000
_cell.length_b   1.000
_cell.length_c   1.000
_cell.angle_alpha   90.00
_cell.angle_beta   90.00
_cell.angle_gamma   90.00
#
_symmetry.space_group_name_H-M   'P 1'
#
loop_
_entity.id
_entity.type
_entity.pdbx_description
1 polymer ?
#
loop_
_entity_poly.entity_id
_entity_poly.type
_entity_poly.pdbx_seq_one_letter_code
_entity_poly.pdbx_strand_id
1 'polypeptide(L)'
;MSKIDEIRTFIKEEALKFGANNEKDYVERNNTGNDALSQGGAYFGFISPDEDNSGPYHDFSLTILPDKDDKPWLVCLGIGSLGFKNDYELASFPGVRRLFFSLISSKGYCKTSFIDIENGLPRSFLAKLPHLKNTLKTYSKVLPACEIVEDPTSVEGKKIISAFVAGYAELRKWPSNNEHRKAKTTAISAVKKEESPDDEKDVLNLILSRKYVVLEGAPGTGKTMLGKKIGEKLNAEIFFTQFHAETNYSDFIYGIKPNLNQSNLNYQEQKGIFLQALQFAISNPFKNVLLIIDELNRANLSNILGPIFYLFEYQMDDNSVNIEICNGFSVKKIPKNFYVIGTMNTADRSLAVVDFALRRRFAWYTLKPRILETKAFFKDDFLTFQEIFYWYASSEELNLQPGHAYFIANSKEEMTQRIRYELFPLIREYLLEGIMLKAKEDFNEYFSDRIKDTLFK
;
A
#
# COMPACT_ATOMS: atom_id res chain seq x y z
N MET A 1 -14.99 36.91 -19.24
CA MET A 1 -15.43 36.02 -18.15
C MET A 1 -14.31 36.02 -17.12
N SER A 2 -14.59 36.17 -15.82
CA SER A 2 -13.52 36.13 -14.81
C SER A 2 -12.91 34.71 -14.77
N LYS A 3 -11.66 34.55 -14.31
CA LYS A 3 -11.08 33.20 -14.09
C LYS A 3 -11.96 32.33 -13.19
N ILE A 4 -12.61 32.96 -12.19
CA ILE A 4 -13.56 32.30 -11.29
C ILE A 4 -14.76 31.77 -12.05
N ASP A 5 -15.39 32.58 -12.91
CA ASP A 5 -16.55 32.14 -13.69
C ASP A 5 -16.19 31.06 -14.73
N GLU A 6 -14.99 31.15 -15.33
CA GLU A 6 -14.47 30.13 -16.24
C GLU A 6 -14.35 28.77 -15.50
N ILE A 7 -13.71 28.76 -14.34
CA ILE A 7 -13.50 27.53 -13.57
C ILE A 7 -14.79 27.00 -12.97
N ARG A 8 -15.71 27.88 -12.54
CA ARG A 8 -17.05 27.48 -12.11
C ARG A 8 -17.82 26.77 -13.22
N THR A 9 -17.73 27.29 -14.45
CA THR A 9 -18.35 26.64 -15.62
C THR A 9 -17.68 25.29 -15.89
N PHE A 10 -16.35 25.25 -15.86
CA PHE A 10 -15.57 24.03 -16.07
C PHE A 10 -15.90 22.91 -15.07
N ILE A 11 -16.00 23.19 -13.76
CA ILE A 11 -16.32 22.14 -12.77
C ILE A 11 -17.73 21.57 -12.95
N LYS A 12 -18.68 22.36 -13.46
CA LYS A 12 -20.04 21.89 -13.78
C LYS A 12 -20.04 20.98 -15.00
N GLU A 13 -19.31 21.37 -16.04
CA GLU A 13 -19.13 20.53 -17.24
C GLU A 13 -18.49 19.18 -16.88
N GLU A 14 -17.45 19.19 -16.04
CA GLU A 14 -16.83 17.97 -15.55
C GLU A 14 -17.76 17.15 -14.65
N ALA A 15 -18.56 17.79 -13.78
CA ALA A 15 -19.56 17.09 -12.97
C ALA A 15 -20.58 16.35 -13.85
N LEU A 16 -21.14 17.01 -14.87
CA LEU A 16 -22.05 16.40 -15.84
C LEU A 16 -21.39 15.23 -16.57
N LYS A 17 -20.15 15.41 -17.02
CA LYS A 17 -19.35 14.37 -17.69
C LYS A 17 -19.08 13.15 -16.80
N PHE A 18 -19.01 13.35 -15.48
CA PHE A 18 -18.87 12.26 -14.50
C PHE A 18 -20.21 11.72 -14.00
N GLY A 19 -21.33 12.19 -14.54
CA GLY A 19 -22.66 11.63 -14.32
C GLY A 19 -23.53 12.38 -13.32
N ALA A 20 -23.11 13.55 -12.85
CA ALA A 20 -23.94 14.38 -11.98
C ALA A 20 -25.17 14.91 -12.73
N ASN A 21 -26.27 15.04 -12.01
CA ASN A 21 -27.46 15.77 -12.40
C ASN A 21 -27.50 17.11 -11.65
N ASN A 22 -27.44 18.23 -12.40
CA ASN A 22 -27.25 19.60 -11.92
C ASN A 22 -28.24 20.08 -10.83
N GLU A 23 -29.35 19.37 -10.61
CA GLU A 23 -30.38 19.75 -9.62
C GLU A 23 -30.61 18.71 -8.52
N LYS A 24 -30.00 17.52 -8.63
CA LYS A 24 -30.25 16.40 -7.70
C LYS A 24 -29.02 15.97 -6.92
N ASP A 25 -27.84 16.09 -7.53
CA ASP A 25 -26.65 15.43 -7.00
C ASP A 25 -25.73 16.36 -6.22
N TYR A 26 -25.94 17.68 -6.34
CA TYR A 26 -25.21 18.69 -5.58
C TYR A 26 -25.93 20.04 -5.55
N VAL A 27 -25.59 20.87 -4.56
CA VAL A 27 -25.86 22.31 -4.56
C VAL A 27 -24.57 23.07 -4.86
N GLU A 28 -24.62 24.00 -5.82
CA GLU A 28 -23.50 24.90 -6.09
C GLU A 28 -23.48 26.03 -5.05
N ARG A 29 -22.36 26.17 -4.33
CA ARG A 29 -22.11 27.33 -3.49
C ARG A 29 -21.09 28.25 -4.15
N ASN A 30 -21.35 29.55 -4.06
CA ASN A 30 -20.44 30.58 -4.54
C ASN A 30 -20.42 31.78 -3.59
N ASN A 31 -19.28 32.00 -2.95
CA ASN A 31 -18.98 33.17 -2.14
C ASN A 31 -17.72 33.86 -2.68
N THR A 32 -17.80 34.42 -3.89
CA THR A 32 -16.65 35.07 -4.55
C THR A 32 -16.89 36.57 -4.80
N GLY A 33 -17.75 37.19 -3.99
CA GLY A 33 -17.93 38.65 -4.01
C GLY A 33 -16.65 39.40 -3.65
N ASN A 34 -16.56 40.68 -4.05
CA ASN A 34 -15.37 41.52 -3.85
C ASN A 34 -14.92 41.59 -2.38
N ASP A 35 -15.87 41.60 -1.44
CA ASP A 35 -15.59 41.60 0.00
C ASP A 35 -14.96 40.28 0.44
N ALA A 36 -15.51 39.14 0.01
CA ALA A 36 -14.97 37.81 0.34
C ALA A 36 -13.56 37.61 -0.24
N LEU A 37 -13.30 38.11 -1.45
CA LEU A 37 -11.98 38.04 -2.09
C LEU A 37 -10.95 38.97 -1.43
N SER A 38 -11.38 40.10 -0.87
CA SER A 38 -10.46 41.09 -0.30
C SER A 38 -10.25 40.93 1.21
N GLN A 39 -11.28 40.54 1.94
CA GLN A 39 -11.26 40.37 3.39
C GLN A 39 -10.97 38.91 3.79
N GLY A 40 -11.13 37.96 2.86
CA GLY A 40 -11.01 36.53 3.09
C GLY A 40 -12.37 35.86 3.26
N GLY A 41 -12.39 34.54 3.10
CA GLY A 41 -13.62 33.74 3.10
C GLY A 41 -14.16 33.44 1.72
N ALA A 42 -13.43 33.78 0.64
CA ALA A 42 -13.83 33.43 -0.70
C ALA A 42 -13.74 31.92 -0.95
N TYR A 43 -14.82 31.34 -1.49
CA TYR A 43 -14.87 29.94 -1.92
C TYR A 43 -15.97 29.72 -2.95
N PHE A 44 -15.87 28.62 -3.70
CA PHE A 44 -16.97 28.07 -4.47
C PHE A 44 -16.82 26.55 -4.61
N GLY A 45 -17.89 25.86 -5.03
CA GLY A 45 -17.86 24.43 -5.30
C GLY A 45 -19.19 23.74 -5.07
N PHE A 46 -19.15 22.46 -4.70
CA PHE A 46 -20.31 21.58 -4.57
C PHE A 46 -20.47 21.08 -3.15
N ILE A 47 -21.69 21.16 -2.62
CA ILE A 47 -22.08 20.58 -1.33
C ILE A 47 -23.20 19.55 -1.53
N SER A 48 -23.58 18.86 -0.45
CA SER A 48 -24.70 17.91 -0.46
C SER A 48 -25.99 18.56 -1.01
N PRO A 49 -26.79 17.83 -1.81
CA PRO A 49 -28.09 18.31 -2.27
C PRO A 49 -29.11 18.57 -1.15
N ASP A 50 -28.88 18.02 0.05
CA ASP A 50 -29.75 18.20 1.22
C ASP A 50 -29.50 19.51 2.00
N GLU A 51 -28.52 20.30 1.58
CA GLU A 51 -28.10 21.52 2.26
C GLU A 51 -28.63 22.77 1.54
N ASP A 52 -28.82 23.86 2.30
CA ASP A 52 -29.34 25.12 1.74
C ASP A 52 -28.37 25.76 0.73
N ASN A 53 -28.80 26.82 0.06
CA ASN A 53 -27.95 27.62 -0.84
C ASN A 53 -27.11 28.70 -0.12
N SER A 54 -27.37 28.95 1.18
CA SER A 54 -26.62 29.92 1.98
C SER A 54 -26.38 29.41 3.41
N GLY A 55 -25.47 30.05 4.17
CA GLY A 55 -25.18 29.66 5.56
C GLY A 55 -24.23 28.46 5.72
N PRO A 56 -23.98 28.06 6.98
CA PRO A 56 -23.15 26.91 7.32
C PRO A 56 -23.86 25.60 6.94
N TYR A 57 -23.11 24.56 6.64
CA TYR A 57 -23.62 23.27 6.15
C TYR A 57 -22.86 22.10 6.78
N HIS A 58 -23.35 20.87 6.61
CA HIS A 58 -22.71 19.62 7.05
C HIS A 58 -22.00 18.87 5.91
N ASP A 59 -21.27 17.81 6.27
CA ASP A 59 -20.80 16.76 5.35
C ASP A 59 -19.72 17.20 4.35
N PHE A 60 -19.24 16.26 3.51
CA PHE A 60 -18.17 16.55 2.56
C PHE A 60 -18.61 17.51 1.45
N SER A 61 -17.68 18.37 1.02
CA SER A 61 -17.85 19.27 -0.11
C SER A 61 -16.64 19.25 -1.04
N LEU A 62 -16.87 19.48 -2.33
CA LEU A 62 -15.82 19.97 -3.20
C LEU A 62 -15.70 21.47 -2.99
N THR A 63 -14.52 21.96 -2.61
CA THR A 63 -14.32 23.37 -2.28
C THR A 63 -13.08 23.91 -2.95
N ILE A 64 -13.21 25.00 -3.70
CA ILE A 64 -12.10 25.74 -4.30
C ILE A 64 -12.01 27.10 -3.60
N LEU A 65 -10.82 27.43 -3.10
CA LEU A 65 -10.48 28.72 -2.50
C LEU A 65 -9.70 29.54 -3.53
N PRO A 66 -10.34 30.50 -4.22
CA PRO A 66 -9.69 31.31 -5.23
C PRO A 66 -8.92 32.47 -4.64
N ASP A 67 -8.04 33.02 -5.47
CA ASP A 67 -7.41 34.33 -5.32
C ASP A 67 -7.77 35.25 -6.50
N LYS A 68 -7.70 36.56 -6.27
CA LYS A 68 -8.05 37.60 -7.27
C LYS A 68 -6.86 38.13 -8.08
N ASP A 69 -5.61 37.92 -7.63
CA ASP A 69 -4.40 38.56 -8.14
C ASP A 69 -3.45 37.55 -8.83
N ASP A 70 -4.00 36.60 -9.61
CA ASP A 70 -3.24 35.57 -10.33
C ASP A 70 -2.28 34.73 -9.46
N LYS A 71 -2.58 34.59 -8.16
CA LYS A 71 -1.84 33.71 -7.26
C LYS A 71 -2.43 32.30 -7.23
N PRO A 72 -1.70 31.31 -6.68
CA PRO A 72 -2.16 29.93 -6.64
C PRO A 72 -3.48 29.77 -5.89
N TRP A 73 -4.36 28.91 -6.41
CA TRP A 73 -5.62 28.55 -5.76
C TRP A 73 -5.45 27.28 -4.93
N LEU A 74 -6.41 27.02 -4.05
CA LEU A 74 -6.48 25.75 -3.31
C LEU A 74 -7.74 24.99 -3.70
N VAL A 75 -7.59 23.77 -4.22
CA VAL A 75 -8.70 22.84 -4.43
C VAL A 75 -8.73 21.81 -3.31
N CYS A 76 -9.91 21.54 -2.77
CA CYS A 76 -10.07 20.75 -1.57
C CYS A 76 -11.24 19.78 -1.66
N LEU A 77 -11.07 18.62 -1.00
CA LEU A 77 -12.18 18.02 -0.28
C LEU A 77 -12.30 18.79 1.04
N GLY A 78 -13.44 19.43 1.26
CA GLY A 78 -13.80 20.14 2.48
C GLY A 78 -14.85 19.38 3.29
N ILE A 79 -15.05 19.80 4.53
CA ILE A 79 -16.16 19.40 5.39
C ILE A 79 -16.93 20.67 5.74
N GLY A 80 -18.26 20.60 5.76
CA GLY A 80 -19.09 21.69 6.18
C GLY A 80 -18.73 22.19 7.60
N SER A 81 -18.91 23.48 7.86
CA SER A 81 -18.56 24.07 9.16
C SER A 81 -19.39 23.54 10.33
N LEU A 82 -20.51 22.85 10.07
CA LEU A 82 -21.30 22.15 11.08
C LEU A 82 -20.82 20.71 11.32
N GLY A 83 -19.74 20.27 10.67
CA GLY A 83 -19.21 18.92 10.81
C GLY A 83 -20.03 17.89 10.05
N PHE A 84 -20.09 16.66 10.55
CA PHE A 84 -20.77 15.54 9.88
C PHE A 84 -22.23 15.40 10.32
N LYS A 85 -23.09 15.10 9.36
CA LYS A 85 -24.48 14.68 9.55
C LYS A 85 -24.69 13.27 9.00
N ASN A 86 -24.27 13.02 7.76
CA ASN A 86 -24.38 11.72 7.08
C ASN A 86 -23.02 11.10 6.73
N ASP A 87 -21.99 11.92 6.53
CA ASP A 87 -20.71 11.45 5.99
C ASP A 87 -19.71 10.98 7.05
N TYR A 88 -20.09 10.89 8.34
CA TYR A 88 -19.16 10.49 9.40
C TYR A 88 -18.59 9.09 9.15
N GLU A 89 -19.45 8.13 8.82
CA GLU A 89 -19.04 6.76 8.51
C GLU A 89 -18.13 6.73 7.28
N LEU A 90 -18.51 7.44 6.22
CA LEU A 90 -17.74 7.58 4.99
C LEU A 90 -16.35 8.18 5.26
N ALA A 91 -16.28 9.24 6.07
CA ALA A 91 -15.03 9.87 6.51
C ALA A 91 -14.13 8.93 7.33
N SER A 92 -14.71 7.92 7.96
CA SER A 92 -13.99 6.89 8.70
C SER A 92 -13.36 5.82 7.80
N PHE A 93 -13.74 5.76 6.52
CA PHE A 93 -13.23 4.75 5.58
C PHE A 93 -11.83 5.12 5.08
N PRO A 94 -10.81 4.25 5.27
CA PRO A 94 -9.47 4.50 4.77
C PRO A 94 -9.40 4.71 3.24
N GLY A 95 -10.35 4.14 2.48
CA GLY A 95 -10.47 4.32 1.04
C GLY A 95 -10.75 5.74 0.58
N VAL A 96 -11.55 6.50 1.32
CA VAL A 96 -11.78 7.92 1.01
C VAL A 96 -10.46 8.68 1.10
N ARG A 97 -9.70 8.44 2.17
CA ARG A 97 -8.36 9.04 2.33
C ARG A 97 -7.42 8.60 1.21
N ARG A 98 -7.40 7.31 0.85
CA ARG A 98 -6.57 6.79 -0.26
C ARG A 98 -6.91 7.43 -1.59
N LEU A 99 -8.20 7.60 -1.89
CA LEU A 99 -8.69 8.23 -3.10
C LEU A 99 -8.12 9.64 -3.24
N PHE A 100 -8.38 10.51 -2.26
CA PHE A 100 -7.92 11.90 -2.34
C PHE A 100 -6.40 12.05 -2.17
N PHE A 101 -5.75 11.19 -1.39
CA PHE A 101 -4.29 11.16 -1.33
C PHE A 101 -3.67 10.85 -2.70
N SER A 102 -4.31 10.00 -3.51
CA SER A 102 -3.83 9.69 -4.86
C SER A 102 -3.93 10.84 -5.85
N LEU A 103 -4.71 11.88 -5.53
CA LEU A 103 -4.88 13.10 -6.33
C LEU A 103 -3.91 14.23 -5.93
N ILE A 104 -3.17 14.04 -4.85
CA ILE A 104 -2.34 15.08 -4.23
C ILE A 104 -0.86 14.91 -4.60
N SER A 105 -0.23 16.01 -4.98
CA SER A 105 1.19 16.06 -5.31
C SER A 105 2.05 16.38 -4.06
N SER A 106 3.34 16.63 -4.25
CA SER A 106 4.20 17.15 -3.17
C SER A 106 3.83 18.58 -2.73
N LYS A 107 3.00 19.28 -3.50
CA LYS A 107 2.54 20.64 -3.19
C LYS A 107 1.37 20.64 -2.20
N GLY A 108 0.46 19.68 -2.28
CA GLY A 108 -0.74 19.56 -1.44
C GLY A 108 -0.52 19.00 -0.03
N TYR A 109 -1.63 18.68 0.63
CA TYR A 109 -1.71 18.14 1.99
C TYR A 109 -2.92 17.23 2.16
N CYS A 110 -2.75 16.11 2.87
CA CYS A 110 -3.80 15.17 3.18
C CYS A 110 -3.70 14.79 4.66
N LYS A 111 -4.81 14.93 5.41
CA LYS A 111 -4.87 14.55 6.82
C LYS A 111 -4.69 13.05 7.00
N THR A 112 -4.10 12.68 8.13
CA THR A 112 -4.01 11.28 8.55
C THR A 112 -5.39 10.70 8.89
N SER A 113 -6.35 11.53 9.29
CA SER A 113 -7.72 11.14 9.61
C SER A 113 -8.70 12.17 9.05
N PHE A 114 -9.72 11.72 8.30
CA PHE A 114 -10.72 12.62 7.73
C PHE A 114 -11.85 12.95 8.71
N ILE A 115 -11.99 12.18 9.80
CA ILE A 115 -12.90 12.51 10.91
C ILE A 115 -12.34 13.60 11.83
N ASP A 116 -11.04 13.92 11.72
CA ASP A 116 -10.42 14.99 12.51
C ASP A 116 -10.81 16.37 11.96
N ILE A 117 -11.72 17.04 12.65
CA ILE A 117 -12.14 18.43 12.40
C ILE A 117 -11.62 19.40 13.47
N GLU A 118 -10.73 18.95 14.35
CA GLU A 118 -10.17 19.75 15.43
C GLU A 118 -8.83 20.38 15.06
N ASN A 119 -7.99 19.61 14.38
CA ASN A 119 -6.66 20.05 13.98
C ASN A 119 -6.68 20.71 12.60
N GLY A 120 -6.10 21.89 12.50
CA GLY A 120 -5.95 22.62 11.24
C GLY A 120 -4.79 22.12 10.38
N LEU A 121 -4.71 22.68 9.16
CA LEU A 121 -3.55 22.51 8.28
C LEU A 121 -2.23 22.90 8.98
N PRO A 122 -1.12 22.16 8.77
CA PRO A 122 0.17 22.47 9.38
C PRO A 122 0.70 23.85 8.99
N ARG A 123 1.43 24.50 9.91
CA ARG A 123 2.05 25.81 9.67
C ARG A 123 2.95 25.83 8.43
N SER A 124 3.69 24.75 8.17
CA SER A 124 4.56 24.60 6.99
C SER A 124 3.77 24.60 5.68
N PHE A 125 2.55 24.06 5.67
CA PHE A 125 1.67 24.09 4.51
C PHE A 125 1.06 25.48 4.33
N LEU A 126 0.54 26.08 5.40
CA LEU A 126 -0.05 27.43 5.38
C LEU A 126 0.94 28.50 4.88
N ALA A 127 2.24 28.34 5.18
CA ALA A 127 3.30 29.23 4.70
C ALA A 127 3.44 29.28 3.17
N LYS A 128 2.96 28.26 2.45
CA LYS A 128 2.94 28.23 0.98
C LYS A 128 1.85 29.12 0.36
N LEU A 129 0.84 29.51 1.15
CA LEU A 129 -0.35 30.26 0.69
C LEU A 129 -0.60 31.51 1.54
N PRO A 130 0.37 32.45 1.64
CA PRO A 130 0.23 33.63 2.49
C PRO A 130 -0.93 34.54 2.08
N HIS A 131 -1.30 34.55 0.80
CA HIS A 131 -2.42 35.32 0.27
C HIS A 131 -3.79 34.77 0.67
N LEU A 132 -3.92 33.48 0.98
CA LEU A 132 -5.17 32.87 1.47
C LEU A 132 -5.26 32.83 3.00
N LYS A 133 -4.35 33.49 3.72
CA LYS A 133 -4.24 33.41 5.20
C LYS A 133 -5.55 33.66 5.92
N ASN A 134 -6.32 34.68 5.52
CA ASN A 134 -7.59 35.01 6.17
C ASN A 134 -8.65 33.92 5.95
N THR A 135 -8.79 33.42 4.71
CA THR A 135 -9.68 32.31 4.37
C THR A 135 -9.29 31.03 5.14
N LEU A 136 -8.01 30.71 5.18
CA LEU A 136 -7.50 29.51 5.86
C LEU A 136 -7.55 29.62 7.39
N LYS A 137 -7.57 30.82 7.96
CA LYS A 137 -7.84 31.01 9.40
C LYS A 137 -9.23 30.47 9.77
N THR A 138 -10.21 30.63 8.89
CA THR A 138 -11.58 30.15 9.09
C THR A 138 -11.71 28.66 8.81
N TYR A 139 -11.17 28.18 7.69
CA TYR A 139 -11.49 26.84 7.18
C TYR A 139 -10.41 25.76 7.40
N SER A 140 -9.20 26.09 7.84
CA SER A 140 -8.08 25.12 7.90
C SER A 140 -8.38 23.84 8.70
N LYS A 141 -9.31 23.87 9.66
CA LYS A 141 -9.76 22.70 10.42
C LYS A 141 -10.61 21.72 9.62
N VAL A 142 -11.34 22.20 8.62
CA VAL A 142 -12.33 21.40 7.87
C VAL A 142 -11.86 21.08 6.45
N LEU A 143 -10.54 21.06 6.22
CA LEU A 143 -9.93 20.74 4.94
C LEU A 143 -9.12 19.44 5.05
N PRO A 144 -9.76 18.25 4.91
CA PRO A 144 -9.09 16.96 5.01
C PRO A 144 -8.07 16.70 3.89
N ALA A 145 -8.31 17.18 2.67
CA ALA A 145 -7.42 16.95 1.53
C ALA A 145 -7.40 18.17 0.62
N CYS A 146 -6.21 18.66 0.26
CA CYS A 146 -6.05 19.86 -0.55
C CYS A 146 -4.86 19.75 -1.51
N GLU A 147 -4.97 20.37 -2.67
CA GLU A 147 -3.89 20.56 -3.64
C GLU A 147 -3.74 22.04 -4.02
N ILE A 148 -2.50 22.51 -4.16
CA ILE A 148 -2.20 23.87 -4.61
C ILE A 148 -2.17 23.88 -6.14
N VAL A 149 -2.98 24.76 -6.73
CA VAL A 149 -3.08 24.91 -8.19
C VAL A 149 -2.48 26.27 -8.58
N GLU A 150 -1.30 26.26 -9.19
CA GLU A 150 -0.56 27.49 -9.53
C GLU A 150 -1.34 28.41 -10.48
N ASP A 151 -1.85 27.84 -11.58
CA ASP A 151 -2.73 28.52 -12.52
C ASP A 151 -3.94 27.61 -12.80
N PRO A 152 -5.13 27.94 -12.28
CA PRO A 152 -6.33 27.11 -12.44
C PRO A 152 -6.82 27.04 -13.88
N THR A 153 -6.51 28.05 -14.71
CA THR A 153 -6.93 28.11 -16.12
C THR A 153 -6.01 27.34 -17.07
N SER A 154 -4.79 27.03 -16.62
CA SER A 154 -3.84 26.22 -17.36
C SER A 154 -4.34 24.79 -17.59
N VAL A 155 -3.77 24.11 -18.59
CA VAL A 155 -4.05 22.69 -18.86
C VAL A 155 -3.79 21.83 -17.62
N GLU A 156 -2.69 22.09 -16.91
CA GLU A 156 -2.33 21.31 -15.71
C GLU A 156 -3.24 21.62 -14.53
N GLY A 157 -3.59 22.90 -14.32
CA GLY A 157 -4.54 23.28 -13.27
C GLY A 157 -5.93 22.67 -13.49
N LYS A 158 -6.43 22.69 -14.73
CA LYS A 158 -7.70 22.05 -15.10
C LYS A 158 -7.67 20.53 -14.89
N LYS A 159 -6.55 19.84 -15.14
CA LYS A 159 -6.41 18.41 -14.82
C LYS A 159 -6.55 18.15 -13.32
N ILE A 160 -5.87 18.93 -12.49
CA ILE A 160 -5.94 18.79 -11.02
C ILE A 160 -7.36 19.03 -10.54
N ILE A 161 -8.00 20.10 -11.00
CA ILE A 161 -9.37 20.45 -10.62
C ILE A 161 -10.35 19.34 -11.08
N SER A 162 -10.25 18.90 -12.34
CA SER A 162 -11.04 17.80 -12.88
C SER A 162 -10.88 16.51 -12.06
N ALA A 163 -9.66 16.18 -11.63
CA ALA A 163 -9.41 15.01 -10.81
C ALA A 163 -10.09 15.10 -9.43
N PHE A 164 -10.10 16.28 -8.79
CA PHE A 164 -10.84 16.48 -7.54
C PHE A 164 -12.37 16.40 -7.74
N VAL A 165 -12.90 16.91 -8.86
CA VAL A 165 -14.32 16.73 -9.23
C VAL A 165 -14.62 15.24 -9.42
N ALA A 166 -13.74 14.49 -10.10
CA ALA A 166 -13.87 13.05 -10.30
C ALA A 166 -13.78 12.26 -8.98
N GLY A 167 -12.92 12.67 -8.06
CA GLY A 167 -12.84 12.09 -6.71
C GLY A 167 -14.10 12.34 -5.89
N TYR A 168 -14.68 13.54 -5.99
CA TYR A 168 -15.96 13.86 -5.36
C TYR A 168 -17.12 13.09 -6.01
N ALA A 169 -17.10 12.94 -7.34
CA ALA A 169 -18.07 12.13 -8.08
C ALA A 169 -18.04 10.65 -7.67
N GLU A 170 -16.84 10.10 -7.42
CA GLU A 170 -16.69 8.74 -6.90
C GLU A 170 -17.26 8.61 -5.49
N LEU A 171 -16.92 9.56 -4.61
CA LEU A 171 -17.41 9.62 -3.24
C LEU A 171 -18.94 9.64 -3.18
N ARG A 172 -19.56 10.39 -4.10
CA ARG A 172 -21.02 10.57 -4.21
C ARG A 172 -21.71 9.56 -5.13
N LYS A 173 -20.98 8.62 -5.73
CA LYS A 173 -21.50 7.58 -6.64
C LYS A 173 -22.28 8.15 -7.86
N TRP A 174 -21.86 9.28 -8.42
CA TRP A 174 -22.48 9.88 -9.62
C TRP A 174 -22.41 9.02 -10.90
N PRO A 175 -21.33 8.26 -11.19
CA PRO A 175 -21.21 7.54 -12.46
C PRO A 175 -22.24 6.42 -12.65
N SER A 176 -23.26 6.69 -13.46
CA SER A 176 -24.35 5.74 -13.76
C SER A 176 -24.10 4.80 -14.96
N ASN A 177 -23.17 5.13 -15.86
CA ASN A 177 -22.90 4.35 -17.08
C ASN A 177 -21.38 4.19 -17.35
N ASN A 178 -21.05 3.40 -18.38
CA ASN A 178 -19.65 3.10 -18.73
C ASN A 178 -18.87 4.33 -19.21
N GLU A 179 -19.51 5.28 -19.88
CA GLU A 179 -18.86 6.51 -20.33
C GLU A 179 -18.47 7.40 -19.14
N HIS A 180 -19.40 7.60 -18.18
CA HIS A 180 -19.14 8.33 -16.95
C HIS A 180 -17.99 7.70 -16.16
N ARG A 181 -18.02 6.36 -15.98
CA ARG A 181 -16.95 5.62 -15.28
C ARG A 181 -15.60 5.79 -15.98
N LYS A 182 -15.57 5.69 -17.32
CA LYS A 182 -14.34 5.86 -18.11
C LYS A 182 -13.80 7.29 -18.01
N ALA A 183 -14.66 8.29 -18.10
CA ALA A 183 -14.28 9.70 -17.97
C ALA A 183 -13.70 10.00 -16.60
N LYS A 184 -14.38 9.57 -15.52
CA LYS A 184 -13.91 9.69 -14.14
C LYS A 184 -12.53 9.03 -13.96
N THR A 185 -12.38 7.77 -14.38
CA THR A 185 -11.11 7.04 -14.25
C THR A 185 -10.00 7.74 -15.02
N THR A 186 -10.28 8.30 -16.20
CA THR A 186 -9.30 9.06 -16.98
C THR A 186 -8.83 10.31 -16.24
N ALA A 187 -9.76 11.05 -15.61
CA ALA A 187 -9.42 12.25 -14.84
C ALA A 187 -8.59 11.95 -13.59
N ILE A 188 -8.93 10.89 -12.86
CA ILE A 188 -8.16 10.43 -11.69
C ILE A 188 -6.75 9.99 -12.12
N SER A 189 -6.65 9.15 -13.16
CA SER A 189 -5.37 8.65 -13.65
C SER A 189 -4.45 9.74 -14.22
N ALA A 190 -5.01 10.87 -14.69
CA ALA A 190 -4.22 11.97 -15.24
C ALA A 190 -3.30 12.65 -14.21
N VAL A 191 -3.63 12.54 -12.90
CA VAL A 191 -2.83 13.11 -11.80
C VAL A 191 -2.27 12.04 -10.85
N LYS A 192 -2.76 10.81 -10.97
CA LYS A 192 -2.31 9.69 -10.13
C LYS A 192 -0.84 9.40 -10.43
N LYS A 193 -0.05 9.28 -9.36
CA LYS A 193 1.32 8.76 -9.48
C LYS A 193 1.25 7.29 -9.88
N GLU A 194 1.51 6.98 -11.15
CA GLU A 194 1.72 5.60 -11.59
C GLU A 194 3.11 5.15 -11.12
N GLU A 195 3.13 4.42 -10.01
CA GLU A 195 4.19 3.43 -9.77
C GLU A 195 3.54 2.07 -9.95
N SER A 196 3.70 1.49 -11.14
CA SER A 196 3.64 0.03 -11.28
C SER A 196 5.04 -0.47 -11.01
N PRO A 197 5.39 -0.86 -9.76
CA PRO A 197 6.71 -1.38 -9.49
C PRO A 197 6.96 -2.60 -10.36
N ASP A 198 8.08 -2.61 -11.06
CA ASP A 198 8.58 -3.82 -11.70
C ASP A 198 9.30 -4.59 -10.59
N ASP A 199 8.53 -5.37 -9.82
CA ASP A 199 9.01 -6.08 -8.63
C ASP A 199 10.32 -6.84 -8.89
N GLU A 200 10.45 -7.40 -10.09
CA GLU A 200 11.64 -8.13 -10.48
C GLU A 200 12.85 -7.23 -10.69
N LYS A 201 12.68 -6.13 -11.42
CA LYS A 201 13.75 -5.15 -11.61
C LYS A 201 14.13 -4.48 -10.30
N ASP A 202 13.14 -4.12 -9.48
CA ASP A 202 13.35 -3.41 -8.22
C ASP A 202 14.05 -4.31 -7.21
N VAL A 203 13.61 -5.57 -7.06
CA VAL A 203 14.28 -6.54 -6.19
C VAL A 203 15.67 -6.89 -6.72
N LEU A 204 15.87 -7.00 -8.05
CA LEU A 204 17.21 -7.23 -8.63
C LEU A 204 18.18 -6.09 -8.30
N ASN A 205 17.74 -4.84 -8.46
CA ASN A 205 18.54 -3.68 -8.09
C ASN A 205 18.81 -3.63 -6.58
N LEU A 206 17.81 -3.98 -5.78
CA LEU A 206 17.91 -3.99 -4.33
C LEU A 206 18.89 -5.06 -3.84
N ILE A 207 18.85 -6.27 -4.39
CA ILE A 207 19.75 -7.35 -3.97
C ILE A 207 21.19 -7.12 -4.43
N LEU A 208 21.39 -6.54 -5.63
CA LEU A 208 22.72 -6.17 -6.12
C LEU A 208 23.34 -5.08 -5.25
N SER A 209 22.53 -4.09 -4.84
CA SER A 209 22.97 -3.02 -3.97
C SER A 209 23.15 -3.45 -2.52
N ARG A 210 22.19 -4.16 -1.90
CA ARG A 210 22.13 -4.42 -0.45
C ARG A 210 22.55 -5.82 -0.02
N LYS A 211 22.68 -6.77 -0.95
CA LYS A 211 23.04 -8.21 -0.75
C LYS A 211 22.04 -9.06 0.00
N TYR A 212 21.37 -8.52 1.02
CA TYR A 212 20.42 -9.23 1.87
C TYR A 212 19.05 -8.54 1.78
N VAL A 213 18.07 -9.26 1.25
CA VAL A 213 16.72 -8.74 1.01
C VAL A 213 15.70 -9.65 1.68
N VAL A 214 14.68 -9.06 2.30
CA VAL A 214 13.47 -9.76 2.77
C VAL A 214 12.31 -9.33 1.89
N LEU A 215 11.70 -10.32 1.24
CA LEU A 215 10.46 -10.17 0.49
C LEU A 215 9.30 -10.45 1.45
N GLU A 216 8.49 -9.44 1.74
CA GLU A 216 7.33 -9.58 2.61
C GLU A 216 6.02 -9.32 1.85
N GLY A 217 4.90 -9.80 2.39
CA GLY A 217 3.57 -9.50 1.87
C GLY A 217 2.59 -10.64 2.11
N ALA A 218 1.36 -10.45 1.65
CA ALA A 218 0.29 -11.43 1.82
C ALA A 218 0.65 -12.81 1.22
N PRO A 219 0.04 -13.89 1.71
CA PRO A 219 0.12 -15.20 1.06
C PRO A 219 -0.32 -15.12 -0.41
N GLY A 220 0.33 -15.90 -1.28
CA GLY A 220 -0.05 -15.96 -2.70
C GLY A 220 0.40 -14.78 -3.58
N THR A 221 1.30 -13.92 -3.11
CA THR A 221 1.90 -12.83 -3.91
C THR A 221 3.15 -13.26 -4.70
N GLY A 222 3.59 -14.51 -4.59
CA GLY A 222 4.69 -15.05 -5.41
C GLY A 222 6.11 -14.76 -4.90
N LYS A 223 6.29 -14.45 -3.61
CA LYS A 223 7.59 -14.11 -2.99
C LYS A 223 8.69 -15.14 -3.29
N THR A 224 8.43 -16.41 -3.01
CA THR A 224 9.38 -17.51 -3.22
C THR A 224 9.69 -17.73 -4.71
N MET A 225 8.68 -17.57 -5.57
CA MET A 225 8.86 -17.63 -7.02
C MET A 225 9.74 -16.48 -7.53
N LEU A 226 9.53 -15.25 -7.02
CA LEU A 226 10.35 -14.10 -7.35
C LEU A 226 11.81 -14.33 -6.91
N GLY A 227 12.04 -14.82 -5.69
CA GLY A 227 13.38 -15.13 -5.20
C GLY A 227 14.15 -16.11 -6.11
N LYS A 228 13.49 -17.18 -6.58
CA LYS A 228 14.09 -18.13 -7.55
C LYS A 228 14.43 -17.46 -8.88
N LYS A 229 13.51 -16.66 -9.42
CA LYS A 229 13.72 -15.91 -10.68
C LYS A 229 14.88 -14.92 -10.59
N ILE A 230 15.06 -14.27 -9.44
CA ILE A 230 16.21 -13.41 -9.17
C ILE A 230 17.52 -14.23 -9.17
N GLY A 231 17.51 -15.42 -8.57
CA GLY A 231 18.63 -16.35 -8.62
C GLY A 231 19.05 -16.73 -10.04
N GLU A 232 18.08 -17.03 -10.91
CA GLU A 232 18.31 -17.29 -12.33
C GLU A 232 18.95 -16.07 -13.04
N LYS A 233 18.42 -14.87 -12.81
CA LYS A 233 18.97 -13.62 -13.38
C LYS A 233 20.38 -13.29 -12.91
N LEU A 234 20.71 -13.65 -11.66
CA LEU A 234 22.06 -13.52 -11.12
C LEU A 234 23.01 -14.62 -11.62
N ASN A 235 22.52 -15.61 -12.38
CA ASN A 235 23.25 -16.85 -12.68
C ASN A 235 23.83 -17.47 -11.39
N ALA A 236 23.04 -17.45 -10.31
CA ALA A 236 23.48 -17.90 -9.00
C ALA A 236 23.27 -19.40 -8.79
N GLU A 237 24.16 -20.02 -8.03
CA GLU A 237 23.87 -21.32 -7.40
C GLU A 237 22.87 -21.08 -6.25
N ILE A 238 21.71 -21.72 -6.30
CA ILE A 238 20.62 -21.49 -5.35
C ILE A 238 20.67 -22.55 -4.25
N PHE A 239 20.84 -22.09 -3.02
CA PHE A 239 20.62 -22.87 -1.80
C PHE A 239 19.26 -22.50 -1.23
N PHE A 240 18.44 -23.48 -0.88
CA PHE A 240 17.07 -23.24 -0.41
C PHE A 240 16.84 -23.93 0.93
N THR A 241 16.19 -23.22 1.85
CA THR A 241 15.68 -23.78 3.10
C THR A 241 14.38 -23.10 3.49
N GLN A 242 13.56 -23.77 4.30
CA GLN A 242 12.34 -23.22 4.87
C GLN A 242 12.41 -23.30 6.39
N PHE A 243 12.16 -22.18 7.05
CA PHE A 243 12.12 -22.11 8.51
C PHE A 243 10.78 -22.58 9.06
N HIS A 244 10.87 -23.20 10.24
CA HIS A 244 9.75 -23.68 11.03
C HIS A 244 10.08 -23.47 12.52
N ALA A 245 9.09 -23.59 13.40
CA ALA A 245 9.22 -23.22 14.81
C ALA A 245 10.40 -23.89 15.55
N GLU A 246 10.79 -25.09 15.12
CA GLU A 246 11.86 -25.88 15.73
C GLU A 246 13.23 -25.74 15.03
N THR A 247 13.31 -24.96 13.94
CA THR A 247 14.59 -24.70 13.26
C THR A 247 15.56 -24.05 14.24
N ASN A 248 16.76 -24.62 14.36
CA ASN A 248 17.77 -24.16 15.29
C ASN A 248 19.11 -23.88 14.59
N TYR A 249 20.11 -23.44 15.37
CA TYR A 249 21.45 -23.14 14.87
C TYR A 249 22.13 -24.34 14.18
N SER A 250 21.91 -25.57 14.67
CA SER A 250 22.52 -26.77 14.09
C SER A 250 21.95 -27.19 12.74
N ASP A 251 20.69 -26.83 12.47
CA ASP A 251 20.07 -27.09 11.17
C ASP A 251 20.56 -26.10 10.11
N PHE A 252 20.72 -24.83 10.51
CA PHE A 252 21.02 -23.75 9.57
C PHE A 252 22.52 -23.49 9.41
N ILE A 253 23.28 -23.53 10.49
CA ILE A 253 24.70 -23.16 10.52
C ILE A 253 25.59 -24.39 10.65
N TYR A 254 25.63 -24.98 11.84
CA TYR A 254 26.54 -26.08 12.17
C TYR A 254 26.13 -26.77 13.47
N GLY A 255 26.21 -28.10 13.48
CA GLY A 255 26.05 -28.90 14.68
C GLY A 255 26.73 -30.25 14.58
N ILE A 256 26.39 -31.11 15.53
CA ILE A 256 26.85 -32.51 15.58
C ILE A 256 25.62 -33.40 15.71
N LYS A 257 25.62 -34.54 15.02
CA LYS A 257 24.57 -35.56 15.13
C LYS A 257 25.17 -36.93 15.42
N PRO A 258 24.46 -37.83 16.10
CA PRO A 258 24.93 -39.19 16.28
C PRO A 258 25.04 -39.92 14.94
N ASN A 259 26.07 -40.76 14.80
CA ASN A 259 26.26 -41.66 13.69
C ASN A 259 25.59 -43.00 14.02
N LEU A 260 24.41 -43.24 13.44
CA LEU A 260 23.62 -44.45 13.69
C LEU A 260 24.19 -45.71 13.02
N ASN A 261 25.21 -45.58 12.16
CA ASN A 261 25.79 -46.69 11.40
C ASN A 261 26.92 -47.42 12.17
N GLN A 262 27.23 -47.00 13.40
CA GLN A 262 28.29 -47.58 14.21
C GLN A 262 27.72 -48.08 15.54
N SER A 263 28.23 -49.22 16.00
CA SER A 263 27.82 -49.87 17.25
C SER A 263 28.18 -49.09 18.52
N ASN A 264 29.11 -48.13 18.41
CA ASN A 264 29.48 -47.20 19.48
C ASN A 264 28.94 -45.80 19.17
N LEU A 265 28.50 -45.07 20.21
CA LEU A 265 28.02 -43.70 20.09
C LEU A 265 29.15 -42.78 19.60
N ASN A 266 29.15 -42.47 18.31
CA ASN A 266 30.05 -41.52 17.68
C ASN A 266 29.27 -40.34 17.11
N TYR A 267 29.84 -39.14 17.15
CA TYR A 267 29.23 -37.94 16.61
C TYR A 267 29.89 -37.58 15.28
N GLN A 268 29.08 -37.12 14.32
CA GLN A 268 29.54 -36.60 13.03
C GLN A 268 29.10 -35.15 12.87
N GLU A 269 29.89 -34.37 12.16
CA GLU A 269 29.58 -32.99 11.84
C GLU A 269 28.33 -32.91 10.95
N GLN A 270 27.47 -31.95 11.27
CA GLN A 270 26.32 -31.56 10.46
C GLN A 270 26.54 -30.11 10.02
N LYS A 271 26.95 -29.94 8.75
CA LYS A 271 27.03 -28.62 8.13
C LYS A 271 25.64 -28.16 7.74
N GLY A 272 25.17 -27.07 8.31
CA GLY A 272 23.91 -26.46 7.94
C GLY A 272 23.97 -25.79 6.56
N ILE A 273 22.80 -25.46 6.01
CA ILE A 273 22.66 -24.94 4.65
C ILE A 273 23.41 -23.62 4.43
N PHE A 274 23.47 -22.75 5.44
CA PHE A 274 24.22 -21.50 5.35
C PHE A 274 25.72 -21.76 5.19
N LEU A 275 26.26 -22.67 6.01
CA LEU A 275 27.69 -23.00 5.96
C LEU A 275 28.05 -23.67 4.63
N GLN A 276 27.18 -24.55 4.11
CA GLN A 276 27.37 -25.15 2.79
C GLN A 276 27.41 -24.09 1.68
N ALA A 277 26.43 -23.18 1.67
CA ALA A 277 26.37 -22.08 0.70
C ALA A 277 27.59 -21.16 0.79
N LEU A 278 28.02 -20.84 2.02
CA LEU A 278 29.18 -19.99 2.28
C LEU A 278 30.48 -20.63 1.79
N GLN A 279 30.69 -21.92 2.10
CA GLN A 279 31.86 -22.68 1.63
C GLN A 279 31.90 -22.79 0.10
N PHE A 280 30.72 -22.95 -0.53
CA PHE A 280 30.60 -22.94 -1.98
C PHE A 280 30.99 -21.57 -2.57
N ALA A 281 30.50 -20.47 -1.99
CA ALA A 281 30.80 -19.11 -2.46
C ALA A 281 32.29 -18.76 -2.36
N ILE A 282 32.96 -19.20 -1.28
CA ILE A 282 34.41 -19.01 -1.09
C ILE A 282 35.20 -19.83 -2.12
N SER A 283 34.81 -21.08 -2.36
CA SER A 283 35.49 -21.95 -3.32
C SER A 283 35.26 -21.53 -4.78
N ASN A 284 34.18 -20.79 -5.07
CA ASN A 284 33.77 -20.39 -6.42
C ASN A 284 33.58 -18.86 -6.54
N PRO A 285 34.66 -18.06 -6.45
CA PRO A 285 34.55 -16.60 -6.37
C PRO A 285 33.92 -15.93 -7.60
N PHE A 286 33.87 -16.61 -8.75
CA PHE A 286 33.28 -16.13 -10.00
C PHE A 286 31.83 -16.58 -10.22
N LYS A 287 31.27 -17.41 -9.32
CA LYS A 287 29.88 -17.87 -9.37
C LYS A 287 29.10 -17.16 -8.28
N ASN A 288 27.99 -16.52 -8.63
CA ASN A 288 27.09 -15.96 -7.64
C ASN A 288 26.44 -17.10 -6.84
N VAL A 289 26.15 -16.84 -5.56
CA VAL A 289 25.48 -17.77 -4.66
C VAL A 289 24.30 -17.05 -4.05
N LEU A 290 23.13 -17.67 -4.10
CA LEU A 290 21.91 -17.14 -3.50
C LEU A 290 21.37 -18.13 -2.48
N LEU A 291 21.30 -17.71 -1.21
CA LEU A 291 20.58 -18.44 -0.17
C LEU A 291 19.15 -17.89 -0.06
N ILE A 292 18.17 -18.74 -0.35
CA ILE A 292 16.75 -18.44 -0.14
C ILE A 292 16.30 -19.08 1.18
N ILE A 293 15.76 -18.25 2.07
CA ILE A 293 15.21 -18.64 3.37
C ILE A 293 13.71 -18.35 3.34
N ASP A 294 12.91 -19.38 3.13
CA ASP A 294 11.47 -19.27 3.07
C ASP A 294 10.87 -19.25 4.49
N GLU A 295 9.79 -18.50 4.70
CA GLU A 295 9.09 -18.39 5.99
C GLU A 295 9.99 -17.92 7.15
N LEU A 296 10.80 -16.89 6.87
CA LEU A 296 11.83 -16.36 7.77
C LEU A 296 11.30 -16.10 9.19
N ASN A 297 10.09 -15.55 9.33
CA ASN A 297 9.50 -15.22 10.62
C ASN A 297 9.00 -16.43 11.43
N ARG A 298 8.95 -17.65 10.86
CA ARG A 298 8.49 -18.85 11.57
C ARG A 298 9.45 -19.40 12.60
N ALA A 299 10.65 -18.84 12.70
CA ALA A 299 11.64 -19.29 13.66
C ALA A 299 12.36 -18.11 14.34
N ASN A 300 12.98 -18.38 15.49
CA ASN A 300 13.73 -17.35 16.22
C ASN A 300 15.07 -17.08 15.51
N LEU A 301 15.08 -16.06 14.65
CA LEU A 301 16.25 -15.70 13.85
C LEU A 301 17.49 -15.39 14.68
N SER A 302 17.33 -14.73 15.83
CA SER A 302 18.46 -14.38 16.69
C SER A 302 19.17 -15.64 17.19
N ASN A 303 18.40 -16.66 17.56
CA ASN A 303 18.94 -17.95 17.99
C ASN A 303 19.56 -18.75 16.83
N ILE A 304 18.93 -18.72 15.65
CA ILE A 304 19.39 -19.46 14.47
C ILE A 304 20.69 -18.88 13.91
N LEU A 305 20.81 -17.55 13.86
CA LEU A 305 22.00 -16.89 13.32
C LEU A 305 23.14 -16.87 14.35
N GLY A 306 22.84 -16.77 15.64
CA GLY A 306 23.88 -16.75 16.69
C GLY A 306 24.98 -15.72 16.37
N PRO A 307 26.28 -16.07 16.50
CA PRO A 307 27.39 -15.15 16.25
C PRO A 307 27.51 -14.69 14.79
N ILE A 308 27.06 -15.50 13.82
CA ILE A 308 27.18 -15.14 12.39
C ILE A 308 26.28 -13.98 12.00
N PHE A 309 25.34 -13.61 12.88
CA PHE A 309 24.51 -12.43 12.75
C PHE A 309 25.35 -11.16 12.49
N TYR A 310 26.56 -11.08 13.06
CA TYR A 310 27.51 -9.98 12.84
C TYR A 310 27.94 -9.85 11.37
N LEU A 311 28.02 -10.96 10.63
CA LEU A 311 28.51 -10.99 9.25
C LEU A 311 27.54 -10.38 8.23
N PHE A 312 26.27 -10.18 8.61
CA PHE A 312 25.24 -9.57 7.76
C PHE A 312 25.31 -8.04 7.70
N GLU A 313 26.32 -7.42 8.29
CA GLU A 313 26.52 -5.98 8.17
C GLU A 313 26.98 -5.61 6.75
N TYR A 314 26.14 -4.85 6.06
CA TYR A 314 26.37 -4.43 4.67
C TYR A 314 27.67 -3.62 4.50
N GLN A 315 28.07 -2.84 5.51
CA GLN A 315 29.30 -2.05 5.53
C GLN A 315 30.25 -2.59 6.60
N MET A 316 30.99 -3.65 6.27
CA MET A 316 32.11 -4.10 7.09
C MET A 316 33.42 -3.52 6.55
N ASP A 317 34.13 -2.78 7.41
CA ASP A 317 35.48 -2.24 7.21
C ASP A 317 36.56 -3.33 7.37
N ASP A 318 37.80 -3.04 6.93
CA ASP A 318 38.94 -3.98 7.00
C ASP A 318 39.35 -4.39 8.43
N ASN A 319 38.84 -3.68 9.46
CA ASN A 319 39.01 -4.00 10.88
C ASN A 319 37.96 -5.00 11.43
N SER A 320 37.23 -5.71 10.57
CA SER A 320 36.17 -6.63 11.01
C SER A 320 36.73 -7.83 11.81
N VAL A 321 35.98 -8.20 12.85
CA VAL A 321 36.30 -9.34 13.73
C VAL A 321 36.18 -10.65 12.94
N ASN A 322 37.11 -11.57 13.16
CA ASN A 322 37.02 -12.91 12.58
C ASN A 322 36.01 -13.75 13.38
N ILE A 323 34.94 -14.18 12.73
CA ILE A 323 33.87 -14.97 13.37
C ILE A 323 34.13 -16.45 13.10
N GLU A 324 34.34 -17.21 14.16
CA GLU A 324 34.39 -18.67 14.09
C GLU A 324 32.99 -19.25 13.94
N ILE A 325 32.76 -20.03 12.87
CA ILE A 325 31.45 -20.64 12.59
C ILE A 325 31.44 -22.10 13.05
N CYS A 326 32.52 -22.83 12.80
CA CYS A 326 32.78 -24.17 13.30
C CYS A 326 34.29 -24.39 13.45
N ASN A 327 34.68 -25.49 14.11
CA ASN A 327 36.09 -25.79 14.36
C ASN A 327 36.92 -25.69 13.07
N GLY A 328 37.95 -24.85 13.11
CA GLY A 328 38.87 -24.66 11.98
C GLY A 328 38.29 -23.87 10.80
N PHE A 329 37.09 -23.30 10.92
CA PHE A 329 36.48 -22.46 9.89
C PHE A 329 35.97 -21.15 10.49
N SER A 330 36.67 -20.08 10.13
CA SER A 330 36.34 -18.70 10.53
C SER A 330 36.35 -17.78 9.31
N VAL A 331 35.50 -16.75 9.35
CA VAL A 331 35.41 -15.75 8.29
C VAL A 331 35.33 -14.35 8.88
N LYS A 332 36.00 -13.41 8.25
CA LYS A 332 35.91 -11.98 8.58
C LYS A 332 34.72 -11.28 7.93
N LYS A 333 34.24 -11.81 6.80
CA LYS A 333 33.19 -11.21 5.98
C LYS A 333 32.54 -12.26 5.09
N ILE A 334 31.25 -12.08 4.81
CA ILE A 334 30.56 -12.83 3.76
C ILE A 334 31.10 -12.43 2.37
N PRO A 335 31.44 -13.37 1.48
CA PRO A 335 31.95 -13.07 0.13
C PRO A 335 31.03 -12.15 -0.69
N LYS A 336 31.62 -11.32 -1.56
CA LYS A 336 30.87 -10.34 -2.38
C LYS A 336 29.88 -10.98 -3.37
N ASN A 337 30.11 -12.24 -3.75
CA ASN A 337 29.27 -13.06 -4.63
C ASN A 337 28.14 -13.80 -3.88
N PHE A 338 28.00 -13.61 -2.56
CA PHE A 338 26.97 -14.25 -1.74
C PHE A 338 25.80 -13.29 -1.46
N TYR A 339 24.58 -13.77 -1.73
CA TYR A 339 23.33 -13.03 -1.58
C TYR A 339 22.34 -13.82 -0.73
N VAL A 340 21.43 -13.12 -0.05
CA VAL A 340 20.35 -13.76 0.72
C VAL A 340 19.01 -13.14 0.38
N ILE A 341 18.02 -13.99 0.11
CA ILE A 341 16.60 -13.62 0.04
C ILE A 341 15.85 -14.35 1.14
N GLY A 342 15.30 -13.61 2.10
CA GLY A 342 14.28 -14.10 3.01
C GLY A 342 12.88 -13.89 2.41
N THR A 343 11.93 -14.78 2.69
CA THR A 343 10.50 -14.51 2.44
C THR A 343 9.75 -14.46 3.77
N MET A 344 8.73 -13.61 3.85
CA MET A 344 7.93 -13.43 5.05
C MET A 344 6.45 -13.24 4.71
N ASN A 345 5.57 -14.02 5.35
CA ASN A 345 4.14 -13.76 5.30
C ASN A 345 3.76 -12.73 6.36
N THR A 346 3.05 -11.68 5.94
CA THR A 346 2.58 -10.61 6.83
C THR A 346 1.28 -10.94 7.55
N ALA A 347 0.54 -11.95 7.07
CA ALA A 347 -0.72 -12.39 7.67
C ALA A 347 -0.53 -13.23 8.94
N ASP A 348 0.62 -13.90 9.06
CA ASP A 348 0.90 -14.81 10.17
C ASP A 348 1.34 -14.01 11.42
N ARG A 349 0.38 -13.68 12.30
CA ARG A 349 0.60 -12.88 13.51
C ARG A 349 1.21 -13.65 14.69
N SER A 350 1.24 -14.99 14.63
CA SER A 350 1.77 -15.88 15.68
C SER A 350 3.29 -16.07 15.61
N LEU A 351 3.98 -15.31 14.76
CA LEU A 351 5.36 -15.55 14.36
C LEU A 351 6.38 -14.75 15.17
N ALA A 352 7.63 -15.23 15.20
CA ALA A 352 8.70 -14.62 15.97
C ALA A 352 8.94 -13.19 15.49
N VAL A 353 8.97 -12.24 16.43
CA VAL A 353 9.22 -10.83 16.13
C VAL A 353 10.63 -10.69 15.57
N VAL A 354 10.74 -10.20 14.34
CA VAL A 354 12.04 -9.84 13.76
C VAL A 354 12.53 -8.56 14.42
N ASP A 355 13.59 -8.68 15.23
CA ASP A 355 14.17 -7.57 15.99
C ASP A 355 14.69 -6.43 15.08
N PHE A 356 14.70 -5.21 15.62
CA PHE A 356 15.20 -4.01 14.96
C PHE A 356 16.65 -4.15 14.48
N ALA A 357 17.48 -4.92 15.18
CA ALA A 357 18.84 -5.19 14.74
C ALA A 357 18.87 -5.92 13.38
N LEU A 358 17.99 -6.91 13.18
CA LEU A 358 17.83 -7.63 11.91
C LEU A 358 17.26 -6.72 10.83
N ARG A 359 16.23 -5.93 11.16
CA ARG A 359 15.61 -5.01 10.22
C ARG A 359 16.60 -4.03 9.59
N ARG A 360 17.67 -3.64 10.31
CA ARG A 360 18.72 -2.75 9.80
C ARG A 360 19.69 -3.42 8.83
N ARG A 361 19.88 -4.74 8.91
CA ARG A 361 20.84 -5.51 8.10
C ARG A 361 20.25 -6.03 6.80
N PHE A 362 18.94 -6.24 6.77
CA PHE A 362 18.21 -6.62 5.57
C PHE A 362 17.51 -5.42 4.95
N ALA A 363 17.44 -5.37 3.62
CA ALA A 363 16.53 -4.47 2.93
C ALA A 363 15.16 -5.14 2.80
N TRP A 364 14.08 -4.39 3.01
CA TRP A 364 12.72 -4.91 3.01
C TRP A 364 12.00 -4.47 1.76
N TYR A 365 11.34 -5.42 1.09
CA TYR A 365 10.55 -5.17 -0.11
C TYR A 365 9.18 -5.84 0.04
N THR A 366 8.12 -5.03 0.02
CA THR A 366 6.75 -5.51 0.18
C THR A 366 6.12 -5.81 -1.18
N LEU A 367 5.80 -7.08 -1.45
CA LEU A 367 5.05 -7.50 -2.62
C LEU A 367 3.56 -7.28 -2.38
N LYS A 368 2.91 -6.57 -3.31
CA LYS A 368 1.47 -6.34 -3.29
C LYS A 368 0.75 -7.31 -4.24
N PRO A 369 -0.52 -7.67 -3.95
CA PRO A 369 -1.35 -8.37 -4.91
C PRO A 369 -1.46 -7.55 -6.20
N ARG A 370 -1.44 -8.23 -7.36
CA ARG A 370 -1.44 -7.58 -8.68
C ARG A 370 -2.25 -8.39 -9.67
N ILE A 371 -2.79 -7.72 -10.67
CA ILE A 371 -3.47 -8.36 -11.79
C ILE A 371 -2.44 -9.14 -12.60
N LEU A 372 -2.80 -10.36 -13.01
CA LEU A 372 -2.01 -11.15 -13.95
C LEU A 372 -2.68 -11.15 -15.32
N GLU A 373 -1.91 -10.88 -16.36
CA GLU A 373 -2.37 -10.91 -17.75
C GLU A 373 -2.33 -12.36 -18.30
N THR A 374 -3.15 -13.25 -17.72
CA THR A 374 -3.27 -14.65 -18.14
C THR A 374 -4.73 -15.11 -18.16
N LYS A 375 -5.07 -16.03 -19.06
CA LYS A 375 -6.43 -16.58 -19.20
C LYS A 375 -6.92 -17.34 -17.97
N ALA A 376 -6.00 -17.87 -17.17
CA ALA A 376 -6.32 -18.61 -15.95
C ALA A 376 -6.64 -17.69 -14.76
N PHE A 377 -6.49 -16.37 -14.92
CA PHE A 377 -6.70 -15.41 -13.83
C PHE A 377 -8.15 -14.91 -13.81
N PHE A 378 -8.85 -15.18 -12.70
CA PHE A 378 -10.20 -14.71 -12.45
C PHE A 378 -10.18 -13.26 -11.98
N LYS A 379 -10.01 -12.36 -12.96
CA LYS A 379 -9.83 -10.92 -12.77
C LYS A 379 -10.96 -10.26 -11.99
N ASP A 380 -12.21 -10.61 -12.27
CA ASP A 380 -13.37 -9.98 -11.63
C ASP A 380 -13.42 -10.30 -10.12
N ASP A 381 -13.23 -11.57 -9.76
CA ASP A 381 -13.17 -12.01 -8.35
C ASP A 381 -12.03 -11.27 -7.60
N PHE A 382 -10.85 -11.13 -8.24
CA PHE A 382 -9.72 -10.40 -7.66
C PHE A 382 -10.01 -8.90 -7.51
N LEU A 383 -10.61 -8.27 -8.51
CA LEU A 383 -10.94 -6.85 -8.49
C LEU A 383 -11.95 -6.51 -7.39
N THR A 384 -12.95 -7.37 -7.16
CA THR A 384 -13.89 -7.20 -6.05
C THR A 384 -13.17 -7.22 -4.71
N PHE A 385 -12.29 -8.19 -4.46
CA PHE A 385 -11.47 -8.20 -3.25
C PHE A 385 -10.60 -6.94 -3.14
N GLN A 386 -9.94 -6.56 -4.23
CA GLN A 386 -9.10 -5.37 -4.25
C GLN A 386 -9.91 -4.11 -3.90
N GLU A 387 -11.14 -3.98 -4.40
CA GLU A 387 -12.03 -2.85 -4.11
C GLU A 387 -12.46 -2.83 -2.64
N ILE A 388 -12.89 -3.97 -2.10
CA ILE A 388 -13.27 -4.10 -0.68
C ILE A 388 -12.07 -3.72 0.22
N PHE A 389 -10.88 -4.28 -0.03
CA PHE A 389 -9.67 -3.91 0.71
C PHE A 389 -9.31 -2.43 0.51
N TYR A 390 -9.43 -1.91 -0.71
CA TYR A 390 -9.16 -0.50 -1.01
C TYR A 390 -10.08 0.45 -0.26
N TRP A 391 -11.34 0.08 0.00
CA TRP A 391 -12.26 0.95 0.73
C TRP A 391 -12.13 0.84 2.25
N TYR A 392 -12.02 -0.37 2.77
CA TYR A 392 -12.20 -0.62 4.20
C TYR A 392 -10.91 -0.90 4.97
N ALA A 393 -9.89 -1.49 4.34
CA ALA A 393 -8.70 -1.93 5.05
C ALA A 393 -7.89 -0.75 5.58
N SER A 394 -7.46 -0.78 6.83
CA SER A 394 -6.40 0.09 7.33
C SER A 394 -5.08 -0.14 6.59
N SER A 395 -4.06 0.69 6.86
CA SER A 395 -2.74 0.53 6.25
C SER A 395 -2.10 -0.82 6.57
N GLU A 396 -2.36 -1.38 7.75
CA GLU A 396 -1.83 -2.69 8.16
C GLU A 396 -2.63 -3.82 7.50
N GLU A 397 -3.96 -3.70 7.47
CA GLU A 397 -4.86 -4.72 6.90
C GLU A 397 -4.73 -4.85 5.38
N LEU A 398 -4.25 -3.81 4.67
CA LEU A 398 -3.95 -3.90 3.24
C LEU A 398 -2.95 -5.03 2.92
N ASN A 399 -2.04 -5.32 3.84
CA ASN A 399 -1.05 -6.39 3.68
C ASN A 399 -1.64 -7.79 3.92
N LEU A 400 -2.94 -7.89 4.19
CA LEU A 400 -3.69 -9.14 4.37
C LEU A 400 -4.52 -9.51 3.15
N GLN A 401 -4.61 -8.61 2.15
CA GLN A 401 -5.35 -8.89 0.91
C GLN A 401 -4.80 -10.17 0.26
N PRO A 402 -5.65 -11.19 0.00
CA PRO A 402 -5.22 -12.42 -0.65
C PRO A 402 -4.50 -12.14 -1.96
N GLY A 403 -3.33 -12.78 -2.13
CA GLY A 403 -2.51 -12.60 -3.32
C GLY A 403 -3.15 -13.18 -4.59
N HIS A 404 -2.60 -12.81 -5.73
CA HIS A 404 -3.13 -13.20 -7.05
C HIS A 404 -3.18 -14.72 -7.27
N ALA A 405 -2.36 -15.51 -6.58
CA ALA A 405 -2.36 -16.97 -6.70
C ALA A 405 -3.69 -17.63 -6.30
N TYR A 406 -4.45 -17.02 -5.38
CA TYR A 406 -5.79 -17.52 -4.99
C TYR A 406 -6.81 -17.43 -6.13
N PHE A 407 -6.56 -16.55 -7.10
CA PHE A 407 -7.47 -16.25 -8.22
C PHE A 407 -7.01 -16.88 -9.54
N ILE A 408 -6.05 -17.82 -9.49
CA ILE A 408 -5.63 -18.59 -10.66
C ILE A 408 -6.35 -19.94 -10.62
N ALA A 409 -7.16 -20.24 -11.64
CA ALA A 409 -7.84 -21.52 -11.75
C ALA A 409 -8.03 -21.91 -13.24
N ASN A 410 -8.16 -23.21 -13.52
CA ASN A 410 -8.32 -23.72 -14.88
C ASN A 410 -9.78 -23.71 -15.36
N SER A 411 -10.74 -23.65 -14.42
CA SER A 411 -12.17 -23.56 -14.73
C SER A 411 -12.93 -22.72 -13.70
N LYS A 412 -14.16 -22.34 -14.05
CA LYS A 412 -15.05 -21.59 -13.15
C LYS A 412 -15.45 -22.43 -11.94
N GLU A 413 -15.58 -23.74 -12.12
CA GLU A 413 -15.86 -24.70 -11.05
C GLU A 413 -14.69 -24.75 -10.07
N GLU A 414 -13.45 -24.87 -10.55
CA GLU A 414 -12.25 -24.82 -9.69
C GLU A 414 -12.18 -23.50 -8.92
N MET A 415 -12.41 -22.36 -9.59
CA MET A 415 -12.43 -21.07 -8.90
C MET A 415 -13.51 -21.01 -7.82
N THR A 416 -14.69 -21.59 -8.08
CA THR A 416 -15.78 -21.64 -7.10
C THR A 416 -15.42 -22.50 -5.89
N GLN A 417 -14.69 -23.60 -6.08
CA GLN A 417 -14.16 -24.40 -4.98
C GLN A 417 -13.12 -23.62 -4.16
N ARG A 418 -12.19 -22.91 -4.81
CA ARG A 418 -11.20 -22.05 -4.13
C ARG A 418 -11.88 -20.95 -3.31
N ILE A 419 -12.89 -20.29 -3.86
CA ILE A 419 -13.65 -19.27 -3.12
C ILE A 419 -14.30 -19.90 -1.89
N ARG A 420 -14.92 -21.07 -2.02
CA ARG A 420 -15.63 -21.74 -0.92
C ARG A 420 -14.69 -22.28 0.17
N TYR A 421 -13.55 -22.85 -0.19
CA TYR A 421 -12.72 -23.61 0.74
C TYR A 421 -11.40 -22.93 1.12
N GLU A 422 -11.01 -21.86 0.44
CA GLU A 422 -9.81 -21.09 0.76
C GLU A 422 -10.15 -19.65 1.14
N LEU A 423 -10.79 -18.89 0.25
CA LEU A 423 -11.05 -17.46 0.49
C LEU A 423 -12.15 -17.21 1.53
N PHE A 424 -13.24 -17.98 1.50
CA PHE A 424 -14.33 -17.83 2.46
C PHE A 424 -13.88 -18.11 3.90
N PRO A 425 -13.19 -19.24 4.21
CA PRO A 425 -12.67 -19.46 5.55
C PRO A 425 -11.66 -18.39 5.98
N LEU A 426 -10.76 -17.96 5.09
CA LEU A 426 -9.75 -16.93 5.35
C LEU A 426 -10.40 -15.60 5.75
N ILE A 427 -11.38 -15.12 4.98
CA ILE A 427 -12.07 -13.86 5.31
C ILE A 427 -12.91 -14.02 6.58
N ARG A 428 -13.52 -15.18 6.81
CA ARG A 428 -14.24 -15.46 8.06
C ARG A 428 -13.31 -15.35 9.26
N GLU A 429 -12.11 -15.90 9.17
CA GLU A 429 -11.10 -15.81 10.22
C GLU A 429 -10.67 -14.36 10.47
N TYR A 430 -10.39 -13.59 9.42
CA TYR A 430 -10.08 -12.15 9.57
C TYR A 430 -11.18 -11.42 10.36
N LEU A 431 -12.45 -11.62 9.99
CA LEU A 431 -13.57 -10.97 10.67
C LEU A 431 -13.72 -11.43 12.13
N LEU A 432 -13.47 -12.70 12.43
CA LEU A 432 -13.50 -13.24 13.80
C LEU A 432 -12.36 -12.68 14.67
N GLU A 433 -11.20 -12.39 14.07
CA GLU A 433 -10.07 -11.75 14.75
C GLU A 433 -10.21 -10.21 14.87
N GLY A 434 -11.34 -9.65 14.43
CA GLY A 434 -11.59 -8.21 14.49
C GLY A 434 -10.89 -7.40 13.38
N ILE A 435 -10.43 -8.08 12.33
CA ILE A 435 -9.79 -7.50 11.15
C ILE A 435 -10.88 -7.29 10.08
N MET A 436 -10.79 -6.23 9.28
CA MET A 436 -11.69 -5.95 8.17
C MET A 436 -13.18 -5.82 8.58
N LEU A 437 -13.48 -5.50 9.84
CA LEU A 437 -14.85 -5.44 10.35
C LEU A 437 -15.77 -4.51 9.56
N LYS A 438 -15.24 -3.40 9.03
CA LYS A 438 -16.01 -2.45 8.20
C LYS A 438 -16.42 -3.02 6.84
N ALA A 439 -15.74 -4.06 6.36
CA ALA A 439 -16.03 -4.74 5.10
C ALA A 439 -16.97 -5.94 5.26
N LYS A 440 -17.52 -6.16 6.46
CA LYS A 440 -18.30 -7.34 6.80
C LYS A 440 -19.47 -7.57 5.83
N GLU A 441 -20.23 -6.52 5.55
CA GLU A 441 -21.42 -6.62 4.70
C GLU A 441 -21.03 -6.86 3.23
N ASP A 442 -20.05 -6.12 2.68
CA ASP A 442 -19.58 -6.30 1.31
C ASP A 442 -19.01 -7.71 1.06
N PHE A 443 -18.26 -8.28 2.02
CA PHE A 443 -17.80 -9.66 1.89
C PHE A 443 -18.97 -10.65 1.99
N ASN A 444 -19.94 -10.41 2.88
CA ASN A 444 -21.10 -11.28 3.01
C ASN A 444 -21.95 -11.28 1.72
N GLU A 445 -22.15 -10.11 1.12
CA GLU A 445 -22.80 -9.96 -0.19
C GLU A 445 -22.03 -10.71 -1.27
N TYR A 446 -20.71 -10.49 -1.38
CA TYR A 446 -19.87 -11.18 -2.36
C TYR A 446 -20.00 -12.71 -2.26
N PHE A 447 -19.89 -13.30 -1.06
CA PHE A 447 -19.99 -14.75 -0.90
C PHE A 447 -21.42 -15.27 -1.12
N SER A 448 -22.44 -14.54 -0.69
CA SER A 448 -23.85 -14.88 -0.96
C SER A 448 -24.13 -14.94 -2.47
N ASP A 449 -23.59 -13.98 -3.23
CA ASP A 449 -23.76 -13.95 -4.67
C ASP A 449 -22.95 -15.04 -5.37
N ARG A 450 -21.67 -15.15 -5.00
CA ARG A 450 -20.71 -15.96 -5.73
C ARG A 450 -20.79 -17.45 -5.42
N ILE A 451 -21.13 -17.82 -4.19
CA ILE A 451 -21.17 -19.22 -3.72
C ILE A 451 -22.46 -19.59 -2.97
N LYS A 452 -23.44 -18.68 -2.82
CA LYS A 452 -24.72 -18.95 -2.14
C LYS A 452 -24.52 -19.41 -0.68
N ASP A 453 -23.53 -18.83 -0.01
CA ASP A 453 -23.22 -19.07 1.40
C ASP A 453 -23.00 -17.74 2.11
N THR A 454 -23.27 -17.69 3.41
CA THR A 454 -23.17 -16.47 4.22
C THR A 454 -22.06 -16.63 5.24
N LEU A 455 -21.30 -15.55 5.48
CA LEU A 455 -20.21 -15.56 6.48
C LEU A 455 -20.75 -15.76 7.91
N PHE A 456 -22.02 -15.40 8.10
CA PHE A 456 -22.75 -15.48 9.36
C PHE A 456 -24.02 -16.28 9.12
N LYS A 457 -24.20 -17.37 9.86
CA LYS A 457 -25.43 -18.17 9.91
C LYS A 457 -26.11 -18.00 11.24
#